data_AF-A0AAW2GUV4-F1
#
_entry.id   AF-A0AAW2GUV4-F1
#
_cell.length_a   1.000
_cell.length_b   1.000
_cell.length_c   1.000
_cell.angle_alpha   90.00
_cell.angle_beta   90.00
_cell.angle_gamma   90.00
#
_symmetry.space_group_name_H-M   'P 1'
#
loop_
_entity.id
_entity.type
_entity.pdbx_description
1 polymer ?
#
loop_
_entity_poly.entity_id
_entity_poly.type
_entity_poly.pdbx_seq_one_letter_code
_entity_poly.pdbx_strand_id
1 'polypeptide(L)'
;MNLPSILFGVLFFLDVFRSSHAWDSDELEVFDVVEEVNQNFYDVLGVPQSANASEIKKAFRRLSLQLHPDKNSAEDAELQFRKLVAVYDILKDSAKRQKYDNVLVNGLPNWRSAVYYYRHVRKMGLLEMSIILFIAITICQYIIAWAAYFEKRYTCEQVLGSKLQKMQKKNRKSKIDVPDLADFLEKIPTPTIWNTLPIQLPKWIIGSVKAIPSTICLVIQLLKEIKEKKKQEEEEALAQENEQPEPEVTASRGVRKRRLGFTPQERSGNHSKETVKKENCDSTNHVHEKPAVSGGLWTDNDILELIKYVKKYPGGTPERWEKIASVMNRTVAEVTHMAKKVKEEGLKPNESVEEVSTEEKPKKIKTRNENSVGTTEWSQEQQKALEAALTKYPKNASADRWEKIANCVEGKTKNAKYVINNWWN
;
A
#
# COMPACT_ATOMS: atom_id res chain seq x y z
N MET A 1 31.38 7.51 -26.17
CA MET A 1 30.69 6.20 -26.24
C MET A 1 29.56 6.34 -27.25
N ASN A 2 29.32 5.34 -28.09
CA ASN A 2 28.45 5.53 -29.26
C ASN A 2 26.98 5.28 -28.91
N LEU A 3 26.14 6.31 -29.08
CA LEU A 3 24.69 6.23 -28.89
C LEU A 3 24.02 5.01 -29.56
N PRO A 4 24.29 4.66 -30.84
CA PRO A 4 23.66 3.49 -31.47
C PRO A 4 24.07 2.16 -30.80
N SER A 5 25.28 2.05 -30.25
CA SER A 5 25.72 0.84 -29.53
C SER A 5 24.98 0.67 -28.20
N ILE A 6 24.67 1.79 -27.51
CA ILE A 6 23.85 1.78 -26.30
C ILE A 6 22.40 1.41 -26.65
N LEU A 7 21.84 2.01 -27.71
CA LEU A 7 20.48 1.70 -28.17
C LEU A 7 20.33 0.21 -28.55
N PHE A 8 21.28 -0.34 -29.30
CA PHE A 8 21.28 -1.75 -29.68
C PHE A 8 21.41 -2.68 -28.47
N GLY A 9 22.26 -2.32 -27.49
CA GLY A 9 22.37 -3.04 -26.21
C GLY A 9 21.08 -3.03 -25.40
N VAL A 10 20.38 -1.88 -25.33
CA VAL A 10 19.08 -1.76 -24.64
C VAL A 10 17.99 -2.57 -25.36
N LEU A 11 17.93 -2.53 -26.69
CA LEU A 11 16.98 -3.33 -27.47
C LEU A 11 17.22 -4.83 -27.30
N PHE A 12 18.49 -5.28 -27.38
CA PHE A 12 18.85 -6.68 -27.15
C PHE A 12 18.52 -7.14 -25.73
N PHE A 13 18.76 -6.30 -24.72
CA PHE A 13 18.40 -6.59 -23.33
C PHE A 13 16.88 -6.72 -23.15
N LEU A 14 16.10 -5.82 -23.74
CA LEU A 14 14.63 -5.88 -23.71
C LEU A 14 14.07 -7.13 -24.43
N ASP A 15 14.70 -7.57 -25.53
CA ASP A 15 14.25 -8.74 -26.30
C ASP A 15 14.63 -10.08 -25.64
N VAL A 16 15.79 -10.13 -24.96
CA VAL A 16 16.15 -11.23 -24.04
C VAL A 16 15.14 -11.34 -22.89
N PHE A 17 14.72 -10.22 -22.30
CA PHE A 17 13.63 -10.23 -21.31
C PHE A 17 12.29 -10.67 -21.92
N ARG A 18 11.98 -10.23 -23.15
CA ARG A 18 10.75 -10.61 -23.88
C ARG A 18 10.68 -12.10 -24.23
N SER A 19 11.83 -12.76 -24.37
CA SER A 19 11.97 -14.20 -24.60
C SER A 19 11.85 -15.05 -23.33
N SER A 20 11.63 -14.43 -22.17
CA SER A 20 11.35 -15.15 -20.91
C SER A 20 9.96 -15.77 -20.95
N HIS A 21 9.87 -17.05 -21.32
CA HIS A 21 8.63 -17.81 -21.25
C HIS A 21 8.23 -17.97 -19.77
N ALA A 22 7.40 -17.05 -19.28
CA ALA A 22 6.77 -17.18 -17.97
C ALA A 22 5.90 -18.45 -17.99
N TRP A 23 6.16 -19.38 -17.07
CA TRP A 23 5.52 -20.70 -17.17
C TRP A 23 4.03 -20.61 -16.90
N ASP A 24 3.32 -21.54 -17.52
CA ASP A 24 1.88 -21.50 -17.59
C ASP A 24 1.23 -21.99 -16.28
N SER A 25 0.26 -21.22 -15.76
CA SER A 25 -0.52 -21.58 -14.56
C SER A 25 -1.17 -22.95 -14.74
N ASP A 26 -1.68 -23.23 -15.94
CA ASP A 26 -2.33 -24.48 -16.31
C ASP A 26 -1.40 -25.70 -16.20
N GLU A 27 -0.09 -25.54 -16.45
CA GLU A 27 0.89 -26.63 -16.32
C GLU A 27 1.16 -26.94 -14.85
N LEU A 28 1.22 -25.88 -14.04
CA LEU A 28 1.47 -25.95 -12.61
C LEU A 28 0.27 -26.53 -11.84
N GLU A 29 -0.96 -26.19 -12.25
CA GLU A 29 -2.20 -26.83 -11.80
C GLU A 29 -2.22 -28.33 -12.12
N VAL A 30 -1.81 -28.73 -13.33
CA VAL A 30 -1.69 -30.15 -13.70
C VAL A 30 -0.69 -30.86 -12.79
N PHE A 31 0.51 -30.31 -12.58
CA PHE A 31 1.49 -30.91 -11.65
C PHE A 31 0.97 -31.00 -10.20
N ASP A 32 0.14 -30.04 -9.76
CA ASP A 32 -0.39 -30.00 -8.40
C ASP A 32 -1.49 -31.07 -8.20
N VAL A 33 -2.40 -31.26 -9.16
CA VAL A 33 -3.44 -32.32 -9.09
C VAL A 33 -2.86 -33.72 -9.30
N VAL A 34 -1.84 -33.89 -10.15
CA VAL A 34 -1.14 -35.19 -10.30
C VAL A 34 -0.54 -35.65 -8.98
N GLU A 35 0.02 -34.73 -8.20
CA GLU A 35 0.60 -35.00 -6.88
C GLU A 35 -0.48 -35.28 -5.81
N GLU A 36 -1.62 -34.59 -5.82
CA GLU A 36 -2.74 -34.86 -4.90
C GLU A 36 -3.44 -36.20 -5.19
N VAL A 37 -3.68 -36.51 -6.46
CA VAL A 37 -4.41 -37.71 -6.89
C VAL A 37 -3.52 -38.96 -6.82
N ASN A 38 -2.28 -38.84 -7.31
CA ASN A 38 -1.26 -39.91 -7.38
C ASN A 38 -1.74 -41.22 -8.05
N GLN A 39 -2.60 -41.08 -9.07
CA GLN A 39 -3.17 -42.17 -9.88
C GLN A 39 -3.37 -41.69 -11.33
N ASN A 40 -3.54 -42.63 -12.26
CA ASN A 40 -3.86 -42.31 -13.66
C ASN A 40 -5.30 -41.75 -13.77
N PHE A 41 -5.43 -40.55 -14.32
CA PHE A 41 -6.69 -39.81 -14.42
C PHE A 41 -7.72 -40.51 -15.32
N TYR A 42 -7.24 -41.22 -16.35
CA TYR A 42 -8.07 -42.01 -17.25
C TYR A 42 -8.67 -43.23 -16.51
N ASP A 43 -7.88 -43.89 -15.67
CA ASP A 43 -8.31 -45.03 -14.85
C ASP A 43 -9.28 -44.61 -13.74
N VAL A 44 -9.06 -43.45 -13.11
CA VAL A 44 -9.98 -42.85 -12.11
C VAL A 44 -11.38 -42.57 -12.69
N LEU A 45 -11.47 -42.19 -13.96
CA LEU A 45 -12.74 -42.03 -14.68
C LEU A 45 -13.29 -43.34 -15.28
N GLY A 46 -12.45 -44.38 -15.37
CA GLY A 46 -12.77 -45.63 -16.06
C GLY A 46 -12.97 -45.46 -17.57
N VAL A 47 -12.09 -44.69 -18.22
CA VAL A 47 -12.10 -44.42 -19.67
C VAL A 47 -10.70 -44.64 -20.28
N PRO A 48 -10.56 -45.02 -21.56
CA PRO A 48 -9.24 -45.12 -22.18
C PRO A 48 -8.59 -43.75 -22.42
N GLN A 49 -7.26 -43.69 -22.52
CA GLN A 49 -6.52 -42.46 -22.87
C GLN A 49 -6.93 -41.88 -24.25
N SER A 50 -7.49 -42.70 -25.14
CA SER A 50 -8.05 -42.27 -26.43
C SER A 50 -9.47 -41.67 -26.34
N ALA A 51 -10.06 -41.55 -25.15
CA ALA A 51 -11.47 -41.15 -25.00
C ALA A 51 -11.75 -39.70 -25.46
N ASN A 52 -12.92 -39.50 -26.06
CA ASN A 52 -13.42 -38.20 -26.46
C ASN A 52 -13.91 -37.35 -25.27
N ALA A 53 -13.91 -36.03 -25.41
CA ALA A 53 -14.40 -35.11 -24.37
C ALA A 53 -15.88 -35.37 -23.98
N SER A 54 -16.69 -35.89 -24.91
CA SER A 54 -18.06 -36.35 -24.67
C SER A 54 -18.14 -37.58 -23.77
N GLU A 55 -17.20 -38.52 -23.92
CA GLU A 55 -17.10 -39.76 -23.14
C GLU A 55 -16.60 -39.48 -21.73
N ILE A 56 -15.54 -38.65 -21.61
CA ILE A 56 -15.02 -38.14 -20.34
C ILE A 56 -16.14 -37.45 -19.53
N LYS A 57 -16.91 -36.56 -20.17
CA LYS A 57 -18.06 -35.88 -19.56
C LYS A 57 -19.20 -36.83 -19.17
N LYS A 58 -19.39 -37.93 -19.89
CA LYS A 58 -20.38 -38.98 -19.56
C LYS A 58 -19.92 -39.85 -18.39
N ALA A 59 -18.64 -40.22 -18.35
CA ALA A 59 -18.02 -40.99 -17.28
C ALA A 59 -18.01 -40.20 -15.97
N PHE A 60 -17.60 -38.93 -16.01
CA PHE A 60 -17.67 -38.00 -14.87
C PHE A 60 -19.09 -37.95 -14.30
N ARG A 61 -20.11 -37.65 -15.12
CA ARG A 61 -21.52 -37.59 -14.68
C ARG A 61 -22.02 -38.88 -14.02
N ARG A 62 -21.58 -40.06 -14.48
CA ARG A 62 -21.91 -41.34 -13.84
C ARG A 62 -21.28 -41.44 -12.45
N LEU A 63 -19.98 -41.17 -12.34
CA LEU A 63 -19.23 -41.29 -11.08
C LEU A 63 -19.62 -40.22 -10.06
N SER A 64 -19.89 -38.97 -10.50
CA SER A 64 -20.37 -37.89 -9.63
C SER A 64 -21.68 -38.24 -8.92
N LEU A 65 -22.55 -39.03 -9.54
CA LEU A 65 -23.82 -39.48 -8.94
C LEU A 65 -23.64 -40.64 -7.95
N GLN A 66 -22.50 -41.34 -8.00
CA GLN A 66 -22.16 -42.47 -7.14
C GLN A 66 -21.29 -42.05 -5.95
N LEU A 67 -20.38 -41.09 -6.16
CA LEU A 67 -19.42 -40.59 -5.16
C LEU A 67 -19.88 -39.30 -4.45
N HIS A 68 -21.08 -38.80 -4.73
CA HIS A 68 -21.60 -37.58 -4.07
C HIS A 68 -21.68 -37.78 -2.55
N PRO A 69 -21.19 -36.84 -1.71
CA PRO A 69 -21.20 -37.01 -0.25
C PRO A 69 -22.60 -37.25 0.32
N ASP A 70 -23.63 -36.55 -0.15
CA ASP A 70 -25.04 -36.76 0.24
C ASP A 70 -25.59 -38.18 -0.03
N LYS A 71 -24.89 -38.99 -0.83
CA LYS A 71 -25.33 -40.34 -1.26
C LYS A 71 -24.37 -41.45 -0.87
N ASN A 72 -23.09 -41.12 -0.67
CA ASN A 72 -22.04 -42.05 -0.29
C ASN A 72 -21.61 -41.74 1.16
N SER A 73 -22.12 -42.50 2.12
CA SER A 73 -21.85 -42.30 3.55
C SER A 73 -20.46 -42.76 4.01
N ALA A 74 -19.52 -42.99 3.09
CA ALA A 74 -18.13 -43.31 3.43
C ALA A 74 -17.37 -42.06 3.88
N GLU A 75 -16.50 -42.18 4.88
CA GLU A 75 -15.72 -41.06 5.43
C GLU A 75 -14.83 -40.38 4.36
N ASP A 76 -14.29 -41.16 3.42
CA ASP A 76 -13.50 -40.67 2.27
C ASP A 76 -14.33 -40.04 1.14
N ALA A 77 -15.67 -40.05 1.19
CA ALA A 77 -16.51 -39.68 0.04
C ALA A 77 -16.24 -38.26 -0.47
N GLU A 78 -16.04 -37.29 0.42
CA GLU A 78 -15.72 -35.91 0.03
C GLU A 78 -14.35 -35.83 -0.67
N LEU A 79 -13.34 -36.56 -0.17
CA LEU A 79 -12.00 -36.60 -0.76
C LEU A 79 -12.00 -37.28 -2.14
N GLN A 80 -12.73 -38.39 -2.28
CA GLN A 80 -12.91 -39.09 -3.56
C GLN A 80 -13.65 -38.21 -4.58
N PHE A 81 -14.71 -37.50 -4.15
CA PHE A 81 -15.44 -36.56 -4.99
C PHE A 81 -14.57 -35.37 -5.42
N ARG A 82 -13.79 -34.79 -4.50
CA ARG A 82 -12.86 -33.69 -4.78
C ARG A 82 -11.80 -34.10 -5.83
N LYS A 83 -11.21 -35.29 -5.67
CA LYS A 83 -10.28 -35.88 -6.66
C LYS A 83 -10.95 -36.11 -8.02
N LEU A 84 -12.18 -36.64 -8.05
CA LEU A 84 -12.95 -36.83 -9.29
C LEU A 84 -13.17 -35.51 -10.04
N VAL A 85 -13.50 -34.42 -9.34
CA VAL A 85 -13.69 -33.10 -9.93
C VAL A 85 -12.38 -32.55 -10.51
N ALA A 86 -11.29 -32.59 -9.75
CA ALA A 86 -9.98 -32.11 -10.20
C ALA A 86 -9.46 -32.89 -11.43
N VAL A 87 -9.63 -34.21 -11.44
CA VAL A 87 -9.33 -35.09 -12.58
C VAL A 87 -10.16 -34.72 -13.82
N TYR A 88 -11.45 -34.48 -13.65
CA TYR A 88 -12.33 -34.10 -14.75
C TYR A 88 -11.99 -32.73 -15.33
N ASP A 89 -11.72 -31.71 -14.50
CA ASP A 89 -11.43 -30.36 -15.00
C ASP A 89 -10.11 -30.29 -15.79
N ILE A 90 -9.13 -31.15 -15.50
CA ILE A 90 -7.93 -31.31 -16.34
C ILE A 90 -8.25 -32.02 -17.66
N LEU A 91 -8.95 -33.16 -17.64
CA LEU A 91 -9.19 -33.96 -18.86
C LEU A 91 -10.29 -33.40 -19.78
N LYS A 92 -11.10 -32.47 -19.27
CA LYS A 92 -12.11 -31.67 -20.00
C LYS A 92 -11.47 -30.64 -20.93
N ASP A 93 -10.32 -30.08 -20.55
CA ASP A 93 -9.60 -29.09 -21.35
C ASP A 93 -8.51 -29.77 -22.21
N SER A 94 -8.53 -29.55 -23.52
CA SER A 94 -7.51 -30.08 -24.44
C SER A 94 -6.09 -29.66 -24.10
N ALA A 95 -5.88 -28.45 -23.58
CA ALA A 95 -4.55 -27.93 -23.25
C ALA A 95 -4.02 -28.54 -21.94
N LYS A 96 -4.86 -28.63 -20.90
CA LYS A 96 -4.49 -29.27 -19.63
C LYS A 96 -4.32 -30.78 -19.79
N ARG A 97 -5.15 -31.42 -20.63
CA ARG A 97 -4.99 -32.82 -21.04
C ARG A 97 -3.67 -33.10 -21.76
N GLN A 98 -3.29 -32.29 -22.76
CA GLN A 98 -1.98 -32.45 -23.42
C GLN A 98 -0.81 -32.31 -22.45
N LYS A 99 -0.88 -31.35 -21.51
CA LYS A 99 0.11 -31.21 -20.43
C LYS A 99 0.14 -32.46 -19.54
N TYR A 100 -1.02 -33.02 -19.17
CA TYR A 100 -1.11 -34.26 -18.41
C TYR A 100 -0.54 -35.48 -19.16
N ASP A 101 -0.85 -35.63 -20.45
CA ASP A 101 -0.28 -36.69 -21.30
C ASP A 101 1.26 -36.56 -21.39
N ASN A 102 1.80 -35.33 -21.40
CA ASN A 102 3.24 -35.11 -21.28
C ASN A 102 3.81 -35.54 -19.91
N VAL A 103 3.06 -35.39 -18.80
CA VAL A 103 3.47 -35.89 -17.47
C VAL A 103 3.48 -37.42 -17.42
N LEU A 104 2.53 -38.08 -18.09
CA LEU A 104 2.51 -39.55 -18.18
C LEU A 104 3.75 -40.11 -18.91
N VAL A 105 4.33 -39.36 -19.86
CA VAL A 105 5.52 -39.78 -20.61
C VAL A 105 6.82 -39.38 -19.91
N ASN A 106 6.92 -38.15 -19.37
CA ASN A 106 8.16 -37.58 -18.87
C ASN A 106 8.31 -37.64 -17.33
N GLY A 107 7.22 -37.96 -16.61
CA GLY A 107 7.13 -37.86 -15.16
C GLY A 107 6.92 -36.42 -14.65
N LEU A 108 6.83 -36.27 -13.33
CA LEU A 108 6.79 -34.96 -12.67
C LEU A 108 8.17 -34.27 -12.67
N PRO A 109 8.23 -32.93 -12.62
CA PRO A 109 9.49 -32.20 -12.60
C PRO A 109 10.38 -32.55 -11.40
N ASN A 110 11.54 -33.15 -11.67
CA ASN A 110 12.55 -33.51 -10.67
C ASN A 110 12.99 -32.31 -9.80
N TRP A 111 13.46 -32.57 -8.58
CA TRP A 111 13.92 -31.55 -7.63
C TRP A 111 15.04 -30.63 -8.14
N ARG A 112 15.82 -31.07 -9.14
CA ARG A 112 16.85 -30.25 -9.81
C ARG A 112 16.28 -29.22 -10.79
N SER A 113 15.02 -29.34 -11.17
CA SER A 113 14.35 -28.34 -12.02
C SER A 113 14.02 -27.09 -11.21
N ALA A 114 14.06 -25.92 -11.84
CA ALA A 114 13.47 -24.72 -11.26
C ALA A 114 11.96 -24.90 -10.98
N VAL A 115 11.29 -25.75 -11.78
CA VAL A 115 9.86 -26.02 -11.72
C VAL A 115 9.42 -26.55 -10.36
N TYR A 116 10.20 -27.47 -9.80
CA TYR A 116 10.02 -27.95 -8.44
C TYR A 116 9.98 -26.80 -7.42
N TYR A 117 10.99 -25.92 -7.41
CA TYR A 117 11.12 -24.86 -6.41
C TYR A 117 10.01 -23.81 -6.49
N TYR A 118 9.70 -23.31 -7.69
CA TYR A 118 8.64 -22.30 -7.86
C TYR A 118 7.24 -22.85 -7.54
N ARG A 119 6.98 -24.14 -7.81
CA ARG A 119 5.74 -24.84 -7.40
C ARG A 119 5.58 -24.88 -5.88
N HIS A 120 6.67 -25.10 -5.14
CA HIS A 120 6.65 -25.04 -3.67
C HIS A 120 6.50 -23.60 -3.16
N VAL A 121 7.31 -22.67 -3.67
CA VAL A 121 7.30 -21.25 -3.25
C VAL A 121 5.94 -20.57 -3.46
N ARG A 122 5.18 -20.93 -4.51
CA ARG A 122 3.82 -20.41 -4.72
C ARG A 122 2.83 -20.80 -3.62
N LYS A 123 3.03 -21.96 -2.99
CA LYS A 123 2.16 -22.48 -1.92
C LYS A 123 2.61 -22.01 -0.52
N MET A 124 3.80 -21.42 -0.40
CA MET A 124 4.38 -21.02 0.89
C MET A 124 3.68 -19.79 1.49
N GLY A 125 3.45 -19.83 2.79
CA GLY A 125 2.92 -18.70 3.54
C GLY A 125 3.96 -17.58 3.76
N LEU A 126 3.49 -16.36 4.08
CA LEU A 126 4.34 -15.22 4.42
C LEU A 126 5.34 -15.55 5.55
N LEU A 127 4.94 -16.38 6.51
CA LEU A 127 5.80 -16.85 7.60
C LEU A 127 6.98 -17.69 7.07
N GLU A 128 6.72 -18.70 6.23
CA GLU A 128 7.73 -19.58 5.65
C GLU A 128 8.69 -18.80 4.74
N MET A 129 8.14 -17.90 3.92
CA MET A 129 8.93 -16.97 3.10
C MET A 129 9.80 -16.05 3.96
N SER A 130 9.32 -15.58 5.12
CA SER A 130 10.14 -14.79 6.04
C SER A 130 11.26 -15.61 6.71
N ILE A 131 11.04 -16.90 6.98
CA ILE A 131 12.07 -17.81 7.50
C ILE A 131 13.14 -18.07 6.45
N ILE A 132 12.75 -18.35 5.21
CA ILE A 132 13.68 -18.55 4.08
C ILE A 132 14.50 -17.26 3.83
N LEU A 133 13.85 -16.09 3.83
CA LEU A 133 14.52 -14.80 3.70
C LEU A 133 15.49 -14.52 4.86
N PHE A 134 15.11 -14.86 6.10
CA PHE A 134 15.98 -14.72 7.27
C PHE A 134 17.21 -15.64 7.17
N ILE A 135 17.04 -16.89 6.73
CA ILE A 135 18.15 -17.82 6.48
C ILE A 135 19.06 -17.27 5.37
N ALA A 136 18.51 -16.78 4.27
CA ALA A 136 19.29 -16.17 3.19
C ALA A 136 20.07 -14.94 3.66
N ILE A 137 19.44 -14.03 4.41
CA ILE A 137 20.10 -12.83 4.99
C ILE A 137 21.24 -13.23 5.93
N THR A 138 21.08 -14.29 6.73
CA THR A 138 22.13 -14.73 7.68
C THR A 138 23.30 -15.43 7.00
N ILE A 139 23.06 -16.17 5.92
CA ILE A 139 24.11 -16.67 5.03
C ILE A 139 24.86 -15.50 4.38
N CYS A 140 24.16 -14.49 3.85
CA CYS A 140 24.78 -13.28 3.31
C CYS A 140 25.59 -12.50 4.36
N GLN A 141 25.07 -12.33 5.59
CA GLN A 141 25.79 -11.72 6.72
C GLN A 141 27.09 -12.47 7.02
N TYR A 142 27.05 -13.80 7.01
CA TYR A 142 28.21 -14.65 7.26
C TYR A 142 29.26 -14.54 6.15
N ILE A 143 28.83 -14.51 4.88
CA ILE A 143 29.72 -14.29 3.72
C ILE A 143 30.38 -12.90 3.80
N ILE A 144 29.64 -11.85 4.17
CA ILE A 144 30.18 -10.50 4.35
C ILE A 144 31.20 -10.46 5.51
N ALA A 145 30.94 -11.17 6.61
CA ALA A 145 31.90 -11.30 7.72
C ALA A 145 33.19 -12.02 7.30
N TRP A 146 33.11 -13.04 6.45
CA TRP A 146 34.27 -13.68 5.82
C TRP A 146 35.03 -12.75 4.86
N ALA A 147 34.32 -11.99 4.01
CA ALA A 147 34.94 -11.02 3.11
C ALA A 147 35.75 -9.96 3.89
N ALA A 148 35.17 -9.40 4.96
CA ALA A 148 35.84 -8.44 5.83
C ALA A 148 37.02 -9.04 6.61
N TYR A 149 36.98 -10.34 6.94
CA TYR A 149 38.14 -11.06 7.51
C TYR A 149 39.27 -11.21 6.47
N PHE A 150 38.95 -11.62 5.24
CA PHE A 150 39.95 -11.73 4.17
C PHE A 150 40.57 -10.37 3.81
N GLU A 151 39.77 -9.31 3.69
CA GLU A 151 40.27 -7.94 3.45
C GLU A 151 41.26 -7.49 4.53
N LYS A 152 40.91 -7.70 5.82
CA LYS A 152 41.81 -7.42 6.94
C LYS A 152 43.09 -8.27 6.87
N ARG A 153 42.99 -9.55 6.53
CA ARG A 153 44.16 -10.43 6.39
C ARG A 153 45.10 -9.95 5.28
N TYR A 154 44.58 -9.66 4.08
CA TYR A 154 45.39 -9.16 2.96
C TYR A 154 46.00 -7.77 3.21
N THR A 155 45.24 -6.84 3.79
CA THR A 155 45.76 -5.49 4.13
C THR A 155 46.80 -5.57 5.24
N CYS A 156 46.60 -6.40 6.26
CA CYS A 156 47.65 -6.76 7.21
C CYS A 156 48.88 -7.31 6.50
N GLU A 157 48.75 -8.32 5.64
CA GLU A 157 49.89 -8.95 4.95
C GLU A 157 50.70 -7.96 4.10
N GLN A 158 50.06 -7.02 3.40
CA GLN A 158 50.77 -5.97 2.64
C GLN A 158 51.48 -4.94 3.55
N VAL A 159 50.82 -4.47 4.62
CA VAL A 159 51.39 -3.50 5.56
C VAL A 159 52.50 -4.13 6.39
N LEU A 160 52.34 -5.37 6.84
CA LEU A 160 53.35 -6.15 7.56
C LEU A 160 54.49 -6.57 6.64
N GLY A 161 54.23 -7.01 5.40
CA GLY A 161 55.26 -7.34 4.42
C GLY A 161 56.16 -6.14 4.08
N SER A 162 55.56 -4.97 3.81
CA SER A 162 56.32 -3.75 3.55
C SER A 162 57.05 -3.20 4.79
N LYS A 163 56.55 -3.41 6.01
CA LYS A 163 57.27 -3.13 7.26
C LYS A 163 58.41 -4.14 7.50
N LEU A 164 58.17 -5.43 7.27
CA LEU A 164 59.13 -6.52 7.48
C LEU A 164 60.31 -6.40 6.51
N GLN A 165 60.08 -6.10 5.23
CA GLN A 165 61.16 -5.78 4.29
C GLN A 165 62.00 -4.57 4.76
N LYS A 166 61.36 -3.51 5.26
CA LYS A 166 62.05 -2.33 5.82
C LYS A 166 62.86 -2.71 7.07
N MET A 167 62.32 -3.54 7.96
CA MET A 167 63.01 -4.04 9.15
C MET A 167 64.17 -4.97 8.80
N GLN A 168 64.01 -5.94 7.90
CA GLN A 168 65.09 -6.81 7.41
C GLN A 168 66.22 -6.01 6.75
N LYS A 169 65.89 -4.97 5.97
CA LYS A 169 66.87 -4.06 5.35
C LYS A 169 67.63 -3.21 6.37
N LYS A 170 67.08 -3.02 7.58
CA LYS A 170 67.68 -2.29 8.70
C LYS A 170 68.44 -3.19 9.69
N ASN A 171 67.93 -4.40 9.97
CA ASN A 171 68.47 -5.37 10.93
C ASN A 171 69.55 -6.30 10.34
N ARG A 172 70.21 -5.92 9.23
CA ARG A 172 71.24 -6.74 8.55
C ARG A 172 72.54 -6.94 9.36
N LYS A 173 72.53 -6.66 10.67
CA LYS A 173 73.62 -6.84 11.65
C LYS A 173 73.20 -7.49 12.99
N SER A 174 71.92 -7.79 13.21
CA SER A 174 71.46 -8.43 14.46
C SER A 174 70.27 -9.36 14.20
N LYS A 175 70.43 -10.65 14.51
CA LYS A 175 69.29 -11.55 14.69
C LYS A 175 68.48 -11.03 15.87
N ILE A 176 67.24 -10.67 15.60
CA ILE A 176 66.14 -10.60 16.56
C ILE A 176 65.10 -11.55 15.96
N ASP A 177 64.68 -12.52 16.75
CA ASP A 177 63.84 -13.61 16.26
C ASP A 177 62.44 -13.13 15.89
N VAL A 178 61.74 -13.90 15.04
CA VAL A 178 60.41 -13.54 14.53
C VAL A 178 59.29 -14.50 15.00
N PRO A 179 59.05 -14.71 16.32
CA PRO A 179 57.78 -15.25 16.79
C PRO A 179 56.64 -14.22 16.69
N ASP A 180 56.93 -12.97 17.08
CA ASP A 180 56.02 -11.83 17.32
C ASP A 180 55.36 -11.24 16.04
N LEU A 181 54.95 -12.14 15.13
CA LEU A 181 54.38 -11.86 13.82
C LEU A 181 53.38 -12.95 13.43
N ALA A 182 53.71 -14.22 13.70
CA ALA A 182 52.75 -15.32 13.61
C ALA A 182 51.63 -15.11 14.64
N ASP A 183 52.01 -14.86 15.89
CA ASP A 183 51.15 -14.53 17.02
C ASP A 183 50.16 -13.39 16.71
N PHE A 184 50.54 -12.39 15.91
CA PHE A 184 49.66 -11.29 15.52
C PHE A 184 48.68 -11.65 14.40
N LEU A 185 49.07 -12.51 13.46
CA LEU A 185 48.18 -12.99 12.39
C LEU A 185 47.18 -14.03 12.91
N GLU A 186 47.59 -14.86 13.87
CA GLU A 186 46.74 -15.83 14.56
C GLU A 186 45.70 -15.15 15.48
N LYS A 187 46.01 -13.94 15.96
CA LYS A 187 45.13 -13.12 16.82
C LYS A 187 44.06 -12.32 16.07
N ILE A 188 43.98 -12.40 14.74
CA ILE A 188 42.89 -11.83 13.96
C ILE A 188 41.63 -12.68 14.18
N PRO A 189 40.57 -12.17 14.83
CA PRO A 189 39.39 -12.98 15.15
C PRO A 189 38.70 -13.44 13.86
N THR A 190 38.56 -14.76 13.73
CA THR A 190 37.81 -15.40 12.64
C THR A 190 36.31 -15.05 12.73
N PRO A 191 35.56 -15.06 11.61
CA PRO A 191 34.14 -14.72 11.61
C PRO A 191 33.30 -15.80 12.31
N THR A 192 33.06 -15.60 13.60
CA THR A 192 32.39 -16.58 14.46
C THR A 192 30.88 -16.64 14.21
N ILE A 193 30.34 -17.85 14.04
CA ILE A 193 28.89 -18.11 13.86
C ILE A 193 28.05 -17.50 15.01
N TRP A 194 28.61 -17.42 16.22
CA TRP A 194 27.97 -16.81 17.40
C TRP A 194 27.57 -15.32 17.24
N ASN A 195 28.00 -14.66 16.16
CA ASN A 195 27.69 -13.26 15.81
C ASN A 195 26.66 -13.12 14.67
N THR A 196 26.01 -14.21 14.25
CA THR A 196 24.93 -14.19 13.24
C THR A 196 23.56 -13.90 13.87
N LEU A 197 22.62 -13.34 13.11
CA LEU A 197 21.28 -12.98 13.62
C LEU A 197 20.53 -14.10 14.39
N PRO A 198 20.58 -15.41 14.04
CA PRO A 198 19.83 -16.44 14.76
C PRO A 198 20.29 -16.62 16.21
N ILE A 199 21.53 -16.20 16.51
CA ILE A 199 22.13 -16.25 17.84
C ILE A 199 22.14 -14.87 18.50
N GLN A 200 22.29 -13.80 17.72
CA GLN A 200 22.29 -12.42 18.22
C GLN A 200 20.89 -11.97 18.64
N LEU A 201 19.84 -12.30 17.88
CA LEU A 201 18.46 -11.88 18.17
C LEU A 201 17.95 -12.42 19.52
N PRO A 202 18.06 -13.73 19.86
CA PRO A 202 17.65 -14.21 21.18
C PRO A 202 18.39 -13.54 22.33
N LYS A 203 19.72 -13.31 22.18
CA LYS A 203 20.53 -12.59 23.18
C LYS A 203 20.03 -11.15 23.36
N TRP A 204 19.74 -10.45 22.26
CA TRP A 204 19.17 -9.10 22.28
C TRP A 204 17.78 -9.09 22.91
N ILE A 205 16.86 -9.96 22.51
CA ILE A 205 15.50 -10.05 23.04
C ILE A 205 15.52 -10.28 24.56
N ILE A 206 16.34 -11.22 25.05
CA ILE A 206 16.48 -11.48 26.50
C ILE A 206 17.08 -10.28 27.24
N GLY A 207 18.05 -9.58 26.63
CA GLY A 207 18.61 -8.34 27.17
C GLY A 207 17.59 -7.21 27.24
N SER A 208 16.85 -6.96 26.15
CA SER A 208 15.78 -5.97 26.07
C SER A 208 14.69 -6.24 27.08
N VAL A 209 14.20 -7.48 27.21
CA VAL A 209 13.16 -7.86 28.19
C VAL A 209 13.63 -7.57 29.63
N LYS A 210 14.91 -7.78 29.95
CA LYS A 210 15.48 -7.42 31.26
C LYS A 210 15.65 -5.90 31.45
N ALA A 211 15.77 -5.13 30.37
CA ALA A 211 15.87 -3.68 30.40
C ALA A 211 14.50 -2.96 30.40
N ILE A 212 13.40 -3.63 30.00
CA ILE A 212 12.05 -3.03 29.98
C ILE A 212 11.67 -2.33 31.31
N PRO A 213 11.88 -2.91 32.50
CA PRO A 213 11.48 -2.25 33.75
C PRO A 213 12.25 -0.96 34.03
N SER A 214 13.55 -0.89 33.72
CA SER A 214 14.35 0.33 33.93
C SER A 214 14.05 1.40 32.89
N THR A 215 13.83 1.02 31.62
CA THR A 215 13.42 2.00 30.58
C THR A 215 12.02 2.55 30.84
N ILE A 216 11.06 1.74 31.31
CA ILE A 216 9.75 2.22 31.76
C ILE A 216 9.90 3.21 32.94
N CYS A 217 10.76 2.93 33.92
CA CYS A 217 11.01 3.83 35.04
C CYS A 217 11.54 5.20 34.57
N LEU A 218 12.56 5.20 33.69
CA LEU A 218 13.13 6.42 33.09
C LEU A 218 12.09 7.21 32.29
N VAL A 219 11.26 6.54 31.49
CA VAL A 219 10.16 7.19 30.74
C VAL A 219 9.13 7.79 31.68
N ILE A 220 8.78 7.12 32.79
CA ILE A 220 7.88 7.66 33.81
C ILE A 220 8.49 8.88 34.52
N GLN A 221 9.80 8.92 34.74
CA GLN A 221 10.50 10.08 35.32
C GLN A 221 10.45 11.29 34.36
N LEU A 222 10.82 11.10 33.09
CA LEU A 222 10.74 12.16 32.07
C LEU A 222 9.30 12.68 31.90
N LEU A 223 8.30 11.80 31.95
CA LEU A 223 6.88 12.17 31.89
C LEU A 223 6.35 12.87 33.16
N LYS A 224 7.08 12.85 34.28
CA LYS A 224 6.82 13.70 35.45
C LYS A 224 7.46 15.07 35.28
N GLU A 225 8.74 15.12 34.93
CA GLU A 225 9.47 16.38 34.69
C GLU A 225 8.77 17.26 33.64
N ILE A 226 8.24 16.67 32.56
CA ILE A 226 7.48 17.38 31.53
C ILE A 226 6.14 17.94 32.07
N LYS A 227 5.52 17.29 33.06
CA LYS A 227 4.28 17.79 33.71
C LYS A 227 4.58 18.86 34.75
N GLU A 228 5.68 18.73 35.48
CA GLU A 228 6.11 19.68 36.49
C GLU A 228 6.53 21.01 35.85
N LYS A 229 7.28 20.97 34.74
CA LYS A 229 7.60 22.18 33.95
C LYS A 229 6.36 22.90 33.43
N LYS A 230 5.38 22.17 32.88
CA LYS A 230 4.12 22.78 32.41
C LYS A 230 3.33 23.46 33.53
N LYS A 231 3.34 22.90 34.74
CA LYS A 231 2.73 23.56 35.90
C LYS A 231 3.47 24.83 36.30
N GLN A 232 4.81 24.82 36.24
CA GLN A 232 5.63 26.01 36.49
C GLN A 232 5.36 27.09 35.44
N GLU A 233 5.29 26.73 34.15
CA GLU A 233 4.89 27.62 33.06
C GLU A 233 3.47 28.20 33.26
N GLU A 234 2.51 27.41 33.74
CA GLU A 234 1.13 27.84 34.06
C GLU A 234 1.08 28.75 35.33
N GLU A 235 1.83 28.43 36.38
CA GLU A 235 1.91 29.19 37.63
C GLU A 235 2.65 30.53 37.45
N GLU A 236 3.73 30.57 36.67
CA GLU A 236 4.47 31.80 36.33
C GLU A 236 3.63 32.74 35.47
N ALA A 237 2.85 32.22 34.51
CA ALA A 237 1.92 33.03 33.71
C ALA A 237 0.81 33.65 34.57
N LEU A 238 0.24 32.90 35.50
CA LEU A 238 -0.77 33.40 36.45
C LEU A 238 -0.18 34.42 37.43
N ALA A 239 1.09 34.28 37.84
CA ALA A 239 1.76 35.28 38.66
C ALA A 239 1.90 36.63 37.92
N GLN A 240 2.35 36.61 36.66
CA GLN A 240 2.49 37.81 35.83
C GLN A 240 1.16 38.52 35.53
N GLU A 241 0.04 37.79 35.45
CA GLU A 241 -1.28 38.38 35.28
C GLU A 241 -1.76 39.15 36.53
N ASN A 242 -1.35 38.71 37.74
CA ASN A 242 -1.78 39.32 39.01
C ASN A 242 -0.93 40.52 39.47
N GLU A 243 0.22 40.80 38.86
CA GLU A 243 1.09 41.94 39.24
C GLU A 243 0.74 43.27 38.52
N GLN A 244 -0.31 43.33 37.71
CA GLN A 244 -0.74 44.57 37.03
C GLN A 244 -1.65 45.45 37.92
N PRO A 245 -1.32 46.73 38.19
CA PRO A 245 -2.10 47.60 39.07
C PRO A 245 -3.32 48.27 38.39
N GLU A 246 -4.37 48.55 39.18
CA GLU A 246 -5.61 49.20 38.70
C GLU A 246 -5.42 50.66 38.25
N PRO A 247 -6.15 51.12 37.20
CA PRO A 247 -6.19 52.53 36.78
C PRO A 247 -7.26 53.37 37.51
N GLU A 248 -6.92 54.61 37.88
CA GLU A 248 -7.84 55.56 38.52
C GLU A 248 -8.99 56.04 37.60
N VAL A 249 -10.12 56.41 38.21
CA VAL A 249 -11.37 56.75 37.50
C VAL A 249 -11.60 58.26 37.40
N THR A 250 -11.41 58.85 36.21
CA THR A 250 -11.87 60.22 35.90
C THR A 250 -13.20 60.21 35.14
N ALA A 251 -14.22 60.93 35.63
CA ALA A 251 -15.58 60.87 35.11
C ALA A 251 -15.97 62.00 34.13
N SER A 252 -16.72 61.68 33.07
CA SER A 252 -17.47 62.70 32.30
C SER A 252 -18.76 62.19 31.62
N ARG A 253 -19.87 62.90 31.90
CA ARG A 253 -21.17 63.09 31.18
C ARG A 253 -21.53 62.21 29.94
N GLY A 254 -22.80 61.75 29.85
CA GLY A 254 -23.28 61.09 28.61
C GLY A 254 -24.78 60.78 28.31
N VAL A 255 -25.80 61.33 29.00
CA VAL A 255 -27.25 61.38 28.60
C VAL A 255 -28.00 60.08 28.17
N ARG A 256 -29.09 59.76 28.90
CA ARG A 256 -30.11 58.70 28.69
C ARG A 256 -30.82 58.66 27.30
N LYS A 257 -31.24 57.44 26.90
CA LYS A 257 -32.61 57.01 26.43
C LYS A 257 -32.59 55.48 26.11
N ARG A 258 -33.65 54.66 26.21
CA ARG A 258 -34.85 54.56 27.09
C ARG A 258 -35.36 53.09 27.02
N ARG A 259 -35.96 52.51 28.07
CA ARG A 259 -36.35 51.06 28.14
C ARG A 259 -37.68 50.69 27.46
N LEU A 260 -37.79 49.43 27.02
CA LEU A 260 -38.95 48.51 26.96
C LEU A 260 -38.43 47.11 26.51
N GLY A 261 -38.87 45.92 26.94
CA GLY A 261 -39.92 45.51 27.90
C GLY A 261 -39.45 44.42 28.91
N PHE A 262 -40.29 43.42 29.23
CA PHE A 262 -40.25 42.60 30.46
C PHE A 262 -40.06 41.06 30.24
N THR A 263 -39.61 40.33 31.29
CA THR A 263 -39.17 38.91 31.33
C THR A 263 -40.17 37.98 32.05
N PRO A 264 -40.24 36.65 31.78
CA PRO A 264 -39.41 35.61 32.49
C PRO A 264 -38.80 34.54 31.52
N GLN A 265 -37.60 33.95 31.71
CA GLN A 265 -37.17 32.87 32.65
C GLN A 265 -37.77 31.47 32.28
N GLU A 266 -37.07 30.32 32.17
CA GLU A 266 -35.81 29.73 32.73
C GLU A 266 -34.82 29.22 31.63
N ARG A 267 -33.48 29.34 31.74
CA ARG A 267 -32.44 28.69 32.59
C ARG A 267 -31.94 27.31 32.09
N SER A 268 -30.79 27.28 31.39
CA SER A 268 -29.82 26.17 31.43
C SER A 268 -28.43 26.56 30.89
N GLY A 269 -27.36 26.13 31.57
CA GLY A 269 -26.12 25.68 30.89
C GLY A 269 -25.15 26.65 30.20
N ASN A 270 -25.06 27.93 30.58
CA ASN A 270 -23.93 28.79 30.15
C ASN A 270 -22.62 28.44 30.91
N HIS A 271 -21.41 28.62 30.36
CA HIS A 271 -21.00 28.74 28.94
C HIS A 271 -19.48 28.47 28.84
N SER A 272 -18.98 28.27 27.62
CA SER A 272 -17.57 28.46 27.28
C SER A 272 -17.30 29.91 26.83
N LYS A 273 -16.01 30.26 26.72
CA LYS A 273 -15.38 31.42 26.05
C LYS A 273 -14.79 32.52 26.97
N GLU A 274 -13.52 32.93 26.79
CA GLU A 274 -12.92 33.75 25.70
C GLU A 274 -13.48 35.20 25.77
N THR A 275 -12.71 36.29 25.82
CA THR A 275 -11.56 36.66 24.95
C THR A 275 -10.93 38.01 25.39
N VAL A 276 -9.71 38.35 24.90
CA VAL A 276 -9.27 39.73 24.48
C VAL A 276 -9.00 40.78 25.61
N LYS A 277 -7.97 41.65 25.63
CA LYS A 277 -6.77 42.04 24.81
C LYS A 277 -5.80 42.85 25.74
N LYS A 278 -4.61 43.41 25.40
CA LYS A 278 -4.10 44.10 24.17
C LYS A 278 -2.60 44.48 24.31
N GLU A 279 -1.87 44.64 23.19
CA GLU A 279 -0.74 45.59 22.94
C GLU A 279 0.50 45.60 23.89
N ASN A 280 1.73 45.97 23.49
CA ASN A 280 2.45 46.15 22.21
C ASN A 280 3.98 46.08 22.54
N CYS A 281 5.02 46.19 21.71
CA CYS A 281 5.30 46.39 20.27
C CYS A 281 6.68 45.70 19.98
N ASP A 282 7.45 45.80 18.89
CA ASP A 282 7.43 46.44 17.55
C ASP A 282 8.40 45.58 16.65
N SER A 283 8.88 45.88 15.42
CA SER A 283 8.82 47.03 14.51
C SER A 283 9.11 46.61 13.05
N THR A 284 8.96 47.56 12.12
CA THR A 284 9.44 47.60 10.71
C THR A 284 8.85 46.63 9.66
N ASN A 285 8.67 47.20 8.46
CA ASN A 285 8.41 46.57 7.16
C ASN A 285 7.05 45.88 6.95
N HIS A 286 6.04 46.70 6.65
CA HIS A 286 4.75 46.27 6.12
C HIS A 286 4.86 45.55 4.75
N VAL A 287 4.15 44.43 4.64
CA VAL A 287 3.46 44.01 3.41
C VAL A 287 2.00 43.77 3.79
N HIS A 288 1.05 44.22 2.96
CA HIS A 288 -0.39 44.04 3.22
C HIS A 288 -0.84 42.61 2.87
N GLU A 289 -0.71 41.68 3.81
CA GLU A 289 -1.43 40.41 3.76
C GLU A 289 -2.90 40.61 4.22
N LYS A 290 -3.81 39.81 3.66
CA LYS A 290 -5.23 39.83 4.01
C LYS A 290 -5.46 38.94 5.24
N PRO A 291 -6.44 39.25 6.12
CA PRO A 291 -6.71 38.43 7.29
C PRO A 291 -7.17 37.03 6.88
N ALA A 292 -6.48 36.00 7.39
CA ALA A 292 -6.80 34.60 7.10
C ALA A 292 -8.17 34.21 7.65
N VAL A 293 -8.98 33.51 6.84
CA VAL A 293 -10.35 33.12 7.19
C VAL A 293 -10.36 31.66 7.65
N SER A 294 -10.14 31.44 8.94
CA SER A 294 -10.26 30.10 9.55
C SER A 294 -11.73 29.71 9.75
N GLY A 295 -12.13 28.53 9.26
CA GLY A 295 -13.44 27.93 9.57
C GLY A 295 -14.58 28.21 8.58
N GLY A 296 -14.29 28.75 7.39
CA GLY A 296 -15.27 28.76 6.30
C GLY A 296 -15.48 27.36 5.70
N LEU A 297 -16.69 27.05 5.22
CA LEU A 297 -16.93 25.81 4.47
C LEU A 297 -15.97 25.72 3.27
N TRP A 298 -15.59 24.50 2.90
CA TRP A 298 -14.81 24.25 1.70
C TRP A 298 -15.75 24.10 0.51
N THR A 299 -15.60 24.97 -0.49
CA THR A 299 -16.32 24.88 -1.76
C THR A 299 -15.54 24.03 -2.75
N ASP A 300 -16.21 23.55 -3.80
CA ASP A 300 -15.54 22.78 -4.87
C ASP A 300 -14.42 23.58 -5.55
N ASN A 301 -14.56 24.92 -5.60
CA ASN A 301 -13.52 25.83 -6.08
C ASN A 301 -12.28 25.85 -5.17
N ASP A 302 -12.46 25.90 -3.83
CA ASP A 302 -11.33 25.79 -2.88
C ASP A 302 -10.59 24.45 -3.07
N ILE A 303 -11.33 23.36 -3.32
CA ILE A 303 -10.79 22.01 -3.52
C ILE A 303 -10.00 21.93 -4.84
N LEU A 304 -10.50 22.51 -5.92
CA LEU A 304 -9.79 22.58 -7.21
C LEU A 304 -8.51 23.44 -7.10
N GLU A 305 -8.55 24.58 -6.40
CA GLU A 305 -7.35 25.37 -6.12
C GLU A 305 -6.34 24.62 -5.25
N LEU A 306 -6.79 23.90 -4.22
CA LEU A 306 -5.93 23.07 -3.40
C LEU A 306 -5.21 22.00 -4.23
N ILE A 307 -5.91 21.28 -5.09
CA ILE A 307 -5.33 20.27 -6.00
C ILE A 307 -4.29 20.93 -6.93
N LYS A 308 -4.61 22.10 -7.48
CA LYS A 308 -3.72 22.89 -8.35
C LYS A 308 -2.42 23.30 -7.65
N TYR A 309 -2.49 23.81 -6.40
CA TYR A 309 -1.30 24.19 -5.63
C TYR A 309 -0.52 22.98 -5.08
N VAL A 310 -1.21 21.90 -4.69
CA VAL A 310 -0.61 20.61 -4.31
C VAL A 310 0.19 19.99 -5.48
N LYS A 311 -0.25 20.18 -6.73
CA LYS A 311 0.49 19.81 -7.95
C LYS A 311 1.62 20.78 -8.28
N LYS A 312 1.40 22.10 -8.11
CA LYS A 312 2.40 23.17 -8.37
C LYS A 312 3.63 23.06 -7.48
N TYR A 313 3.44 22.69 -6.21
CA TYR A 313 4.52 22.50 -5.24
C TYR A 313 4.63 21.01 -4.90
N PRO A 314 5.54 20.24 -5.52
CA PRO A 314 5.79 18.84 -5.16
C PRO A 314 6.38 18.70 -3.74
N GLY A 315 6.41 17.48 -3.20
CA GLY A 315 6.97 17.20 -1.88
C GLY A 315 8.51 17.29 -1.85
N GLY A 316 9.08 17.84 -0.77
CA GLY A 316 10.53 17.89 -0.57
C GLY A 316 11.00 18.88 0.50
N THR A 317 10.27 19.97 0.74
CA THR A 317 10.63 21.03 1.70
C THR A 317 9.53 21.26 2.76
N PRO A 318 9.87 21.64 4.01
CA PRO A 318 8.88 21.84 5.08
C PRO A 318 7.90 22.99 4.79
N GLU A 319 8.41 24.10 4.24
CA GLU A 319 7.66 25.33 3.88
C GLU A 319 6.54 25.13 2.83
N ARG A 320 6.41 23.92 2.27
CA ARG A 320 5.43 23.59 1.22
C ARG A 320 4.02 23.94 1.64
N TRP A 321 3.62 23.57 2.85
CA TRP A 321 2.24 23.75 3.32
C TRP A 321 1.94 25.20 3.73
N GLU A 322 2.93 25.91 4.26
CA GLU A 322 2.86 27.34 4.56
C GLU A 322 2.61 28.15 3.28
N LYS A 323 3.32 27.83 2.19
CA LYS A 323 3.17 28.48 0.87
C LYS A 323 1.88 28.13 0.12
N ILE A 324 1.19 27.07 0.52
CA ILE A 324 -0.17 26.77 0.04
C ILE A 324 -1.20 27.49 0.93
N ALA A 325 -0.99 27.48 2.24
CA ALA A 325 -1.86 28.13 3.23
C ALA A 325 -1.95 29.66 3.05
N SER A 326 -0.82 30.34 2.84
CA SER A 326 -0.81 31.80 2.60
C SER A 326 -1.53 32.18 1.30
N VAL A 327 -1.27 31.45 0.21
CA VAL A 327 -1.94 31.66 -1.09
C VAL A 327 -3.45 31.41 -0.99
N MET A 328 -3.88 30.39 -0.25
CA MET A 328 -5.30 30.10 -0.02
C MET A 328 -5.94 30.94 1.11
N ASN A 329 -5.19 31.77 1.83
CA ASN A 329 -5.63 32.57 2.98
C ASN A 329 -6.34 31.73 4.09
N ARG A 330 -5.98 30.44 4.22
CA ARG A 330 -6.49 29.47 5.21
C ARG A 330 -5.34 28.94 6.09
N THR A 331 -5.65 28.25 7.19
CA THR A 331 -4.60 27.78 8.12
C THR A 331 -3.84 26.54 7.59
N VAL A 332 -2.57 26.40 7.98
CA VAL A 332 -1.72 25.25 7.58
C VAL A 332 -2.34 23.91 8.01
N ALA A 333 -2.95 23.84 9.20
CA ALA A 333 -3.61 22.65 9.72
C ALA A 333 -4.86 22.26 8.89
N GLU A 334 -5.65 23.24 8.48
CA GLU A 334 -6.87 23.03 7.68
C GLU A 334 -6.53 22.58 6.24
N VAL A 335 -5.54 23.23 5.63
CA VAL A 335 -5.02 22.89 4.29
C VAL A 335 -4.37 21.51 4.24
N THR A 336 -3.57 21.14 5.25
CA THR A 336 -2.96 19.79 5.34
C THR A 336 -4.01 18.70 5.55
N HIS A 337 -4.99 18.95 6.43
CA HIS A 337 -6.10 18.03 6.66
C HIS A 337 -6.92 17.81 5.37
N MET A 338 -7.31 18.87 4.68
CA MET A 338 -8.10 18.75 3.44
C MET A 338 -7.31 18.17 2.28
N ALA A 339 -6.00 18.44 2.17
CA ALA A 339 -5.17 17.81 1.14
C ALA A 339 -4.99 16.30 1.37
N LYS A 340 -4.98 15.87 2.64
CA LYS A 340 -5.06 14.45 2.99
C LYS A 340 -6.43 13.87 2.62
N LYS A 341 -7.52 14.52 3.04
CA LYS A 341 -8.90 14.09 2.77
C LYS A 341 -9.18 13.93 1.26
N VAL A 342 -8.83 14.91 0.43
CA VAL A 342 -9.00 14.86 -1.03
C VAL A 342 -8.19 13.72 -1.66
N LYS A 343 -7.00 13.40 -1.12
CA LYS A 343 -6.18 12.27 -1.58
C LYS A 343 -6.78 10.90 -1.18
N GLU A 344 -7.47 10.82 -0.05
CA GLU A 344 -8.08 9.58 0.47
C GLU A 344 -9.48 9.33 -0.12
N GLU A 345 -10.27 10.37 -0.37
CA GLU A 345 -11.61 10.28 -0.96
C GLU A 345 -11.60 10.29 -2.51
N GLY A 346 -10.47 10.61 -3.14
CA GLY A 346 -10.24 10.33 -4.57
C GLY A 346 -11.05 11.17 -5.56
N LEU A 347 -11.38 12.42 -5.19
CA LEU A 347 -12.24 13.30 -5.99
C LEU A 347 -11.62 13.62 -7.36
N LYS A 348 -12.21 13.08 -8.43
CA LYS A 348 -11.83 13.40 -9.82
C LYS A 348 -12.61 14.62 -10.32
N PRO A 349 -11.98 15.66 -10.86
CA PRO A 349 -12.67 16.71 -11.60
C PRO A 349 -13.39 16.13 -12.83
N ASN A 350 -14.58 16.64 -13.16
CA ASN A 350 -15.17 16.42 -14.48
C ASN A 350 -14.32 17.15 -15.52
N GLU A 351 -13.89 16.43 -16.56
CA GLU A 351 -13.05 16.96 -17.63
C GLU A 351 -13.92 17.36 -18.83
N SER A 352 -13.96 18.66 -19.13
CA SER A 352 -14.46 19.18 -20.40
C SER A 352 -13.83 20.53 -20.75
N VAL A 353 -13.58 20.73 -22.05
CA VAL A 353 -13.03 21.94 -22.68
C VAL A 353 -11.57 22.29 -22.34
N GLU A 354 -10.65 21.83 -23.20
CA GLU A 354 -9.47 22.64 -23.56
C GLU A 354 -9.91 23.74 -24.55
N GLU A 355 -9.38 24.96 -24.43
CA GLU A 355 -9.52 25.97 -25.47
C GLU A 355 -8.38 25.91 -26.50
N VAL A 356 -8.80 25.74 -27.74
CA VAL A 356 -8.13 26.02 -29.02
C VAL A 356 -6.79 26.78 -28.96
N SER A 357 -5.73 26.13 -29.44
CA SER A 357 -4.81 26.78 -30.39
C SER A 357 -4.12 25.78 -31.32
N THR A 358 -4.28 25.95 -32.63
CA THR A 358 -3.46 25.31 -33.68
C THR A 358 -3.37 26.23 -34.89
N GLU A 359 -2.15 26.52 -35.34
CA GLU A 359 -1.88 26.94 -36.71
C GLU A 359 -0.63 26.23 -37.24
N GLU A 360 -0.82 25.29 -38.16
CA GLU A 360 -0.19 25.37 -39.48
C GLU A 360 -0.97 24.52 -40.51
N LYS A 361 -0.64 24.65 -41.80
CA LYS A 361 -1.53 24.33 -42.94
C LYS A 361 -0.84 23.32 -43.92
N PRO A 362 -1.39 22.98 -45.10
CA PRO A 362 -2.52 22.03 -45.28
C PRO A 362 -2.33 21.01 -46.45
N LYS A 363 -3.20 19.99 -46.58
CA LYS A 363 -3.94 19.55 -47.82
C LYS A 363 -4.53 18.12 -47.78
N LYS A 364 -5.82 18.01 -48.19
CA LYS A 364 -6.48 17.00 -49.10
C LYS A 364 -6.07 15.50 -49.00
N ILE A 365 -6.92 14.47 -49.00
CA ILE A 365 -8.38 14.24 -49.31
C ILE A 365 -8.76 12.79 -48.80
N LYS A 366 -9.96 12.18 -48.72
CA LYS A 366 -11.35 12.31 -49.28
C LYS A 366 -12.37 11.46 -48.43
N THR A 367 -13.69 11.56 -48.71
CA THR A 367 -14.84 10.56 -48.62
C THR A 367 -14.76 9.27 -47.75
N ARG A 368 -15.84 8.74 -47.10
CA ARG A 368 -17.31 8.96 -47.14
C ARG A 368 -18.07 8.05 -46.10
N ASN A 369 -19.33 8.40 -45.73
CA ASN A 369 -20.39 7.59 -45.06
C ASN A 369 -20.20 7.20 -43.55
N GLU A 370 -21.24 7.01 -42.72
CA GLU A 370 -22.64 7.53 -42.63
C GLU A 370 -23.26 7.17 -41.24
N ASN A 371 -24.25 7.93 -40.77
CA ASN A 371 -25.26 7.65 -39.70
C ASN A 371 -24.83 6.88 -38.41
N SER A 372 -24.79 7.47 -37.19
CA SER A 372 -25.82 8.13 -36.36
C SER A 372 -26.78 7.19 -35.58
N VAL A 373 -26.78 7.30 -34.23
CA VAL A 373 -27.93 7.22 -33.28
C VAL A 373 -27.39 7.57 -31.89
N GLY A 374 -28.11 8.38 -31.10
CA GLY A 374 -27.60 8.96 -29.85
C GLY A 374 -27.85 8.14 -28.57
N THR A 375 -26.95 8.25 -27.60
CA THR A 375 -27.11 7.74 -26.23
C THR A 375 -27.89 8.71 -25.34
N THR A 376 -28.72 8.18 -24.43
CA THR A 376 -29.86 8.91 -23.85
C THR A 376 -29.60 9.44 -22.44
N GLU A 377 -29.33 10.74 -22.32
CA GLU A 377 -29.34 11.46 -21.03
C GLU A 377 -30.69 11.31 -20.30
N TRP A 378 -30.71 11.53 -18.98
CA TRP A 378 -31.91 11.44 -18.15
C TRP A 378 -32.48 12.83 -17.88
N SER A 379 -33.77 13.02 -18.15
CA SER A 379 -34.47 14.23 -17.70
C SER A 379 -34.55 14.24 -16.17
N GLN A 380 -34.40 15.42 -15.56
CA GLN A 380 -34.59 15.60 -14.11
C GLN A 380 -35.97 15.15 -13.63
N GLU A 381 -36.98 15.18 -14.50
CA GLU A 381 -38.32 14.65 -14.21
C GLU A 381 -38.33 13.12 -14.09
N GLN A 382 -37.60 12.42 -14.96
CA GLN A 382 -37.43 10.96 -14.90
C GLN A 382 -36.62 10.55 -13.66
N GLN A 383 -35.61 11.34 -13.29
CA GLN A 383 -34.82 11.15 -12.07
C GLN A 383 -35.71 11.27 -10.82
N LYS A 384 -36.51 12.33 -10.73
CA LYS A 384 -37.45 12.60 -9.63
C LYS A 384 -38.57 11.54 -9.54
N ALA A 385 -39.05 11.04 -10.67
CA ALA A 385 -40.02 9.94 -10.72
C ALA A 385 -39.43 8.62 -10.18
N LEU A 386 -38.16 8.33 -10.50
CA LEU A 386 -37.43 7.16 -9.98
C LEU A 386 -37.21 7.24 -8.46
N GLU A 387 -36.86 8.41 -7.93
CA GLU A 387 -36.72 8.64 -6.48
C GLU A 387 -38.06 8.48 -5.73
N ALA A 388 -39.15 9.00 -6.28
CA ALA A 388 -40.51 8.80 -5.76
C ALA A 388 -40.94 7.32 -5.81
N ALA A 389 -40.56 6.57 -6.84
CA ALA A 389 -40.83 5.14 -6.92
C ALA A 389 -39.98 4.32 -5.93
N LEU A 390 -38.72 4.70 -5.69
CA LEU A 390 -37.82 4.04 -4.74
C LEU A 390 -38.26 4.19 -3.28
N THR A 391 -38.81 5.35 -2.91
CA THR A 391 -39.40 5.57 -1.58
C THR A 391 -40.73 4.85 -1.40
N LYS A 392 -41.56 4.78 -2.46
CA LYS A 392 -42.82 4.04 -2.48
C LYS A 392 -42.65 2.51 -2.37
N TYR A 393 -41.53 1.97 -2.85
CA TYR A 393 -41.22 0.54 -2.83
C TYR A 393 -39.88 0.26 -2.12
N PRO A 394 -39.86 0.13 -0.78
CA PRO A 394 -38.63 -0.14 -0.02
C PRO A 394 -38.02 -1.51 -0.32
N LYS A 395 -36.76 -1.75 0.12
CA LYS A 395 -35.95 -2.93 -0.25
C LYS A 395 -36.57 -4.30 0.11
N ASN A 396 -37.49 -4.36 1.07
CA ASN A 396 -38.13 -5.61 1.53
C ASN A 396 -39.39 -6.00 0.73
N ALA A 397 -39.74 -5.28 -0.35
CA ALA A 397 -40.83 -5.66 -1.24
C ALA A 397 -40.47 -6.87 -2.15
N SER A 398 -41.48 -7.55 -2.71
CA SER A 398 -41.35 -8.77 -3.53
C SER A 398 -40.37 -8.64 -4.72
N ALA A 399 -39.94 -9.77 -5.30
CA ALA A 399 -38.97 -9.82 -6.40
C ALA A 399 -39.31 -8.87 -7.58
N ASP A 400 -40.59 -8.70 -7.89
CA ASP A 400 -41.14 -7.79 -8.92
C ASP A 400 -41.08 -6.30 -8.55
N ARG A 401 -40.44 -5.93 -7.43
CA ARG A 401 -40.16 -4.56 -6.98
C ARG A 401 -39.60 -3.69 -8.12
N TRP A 402 -38.64 -4.21 -8.87
CA TRP A 402 -38.00 -3.45 -9.95
C TRP A 402 -38.91 -3.23 -11.17
N GLU A 403 -39.87 -4.11 -11.40
CA GLU A 403 -40.87 -3.92 -12.47
C GLU A 403 -41.89 -2.85 -12.08
N LYS A 404 -42.32 -2.84 -10.81
CA LYS A 404 -43.19 -1.80 -10.23
C LYS A 404 -42.50 -0.42 -10.24
N ILE A 405 -41.18 -0.36 -10.02
CA ILE A 405 -40.39 0.88 -10.14
C ILE A 405 -40.23 1.30 -11.61
N ALA A 406 -39.91 0.37 -12.52
CA ALA A 406 -39.72 0.68 -13.94
C ALA A 406 -41.01 1.22 -14.60
N ASN A 407 -42.17 0.71 -14.19
CA ASN A 407 -43.48 1.20 -14.66
C ASN A 407 -43.84 2.61 -14.16
N CYS A 408 -43.09 3.17 -13.20
CA CYS A 408 -43.24 4.57 -12.78
C CYS A 408 -42.32 5.55 -13.53
N VAL A 409 -41.51 5.08 -14.50
CA VAL A 409 -40.58 5.92 -15.27
C VAL A 409 -40.82 5.74 -16.77
N GLU A 410 -41.56 6.69 -17.35
CA GLU A 410 -41.97 6.63 -18.75
C GLU A 410 -40.77 6.69 -19.72
N GLY A 411 -40.82 5.84 -20.76
CA GLY A 411 -39.89 5.85 -21.89
C GLY A 411 -38.60 5.01 -21.78
N LYS A 412 -38.16 4.57 -20.58
CA LYS A 412 -36.87 3.85 -20.40
C LYS A 412 -36.95 2.39 -19.95
N THR A 413 -38.13 1.76 -20.04
CA THR A 413 -38.49 0.49 -19.37
C THR A 413 -37.55 -0.71 -19.57
N LYS A 414 -36.91 -0.88 -20.74
CA LYS A 414 -35.97 -1.99 -21.00
C LYS A 414 -34.54 -1.70 -20.52
N ASN A 415 -34.01 -0.52 -20.79
CA ASN A 415 -32.61 -0.20 -20.47
C ASN A 415 -32.41 0.15 -18.98
N ALA A 416 -33.41 0.72 -18.32
CA ALA A 416 -33.38 0.99 -16.89
C ALA A 416 -33.11 -0.29 -16.06
N LYS A 417 -33.67 -1.44 -16.48
CA LYS A 417 -33.52 -2.73 -15.78
C LYS A 417 -32.06 -3.22 -15.72
N TYR A 418 -31.24 -2.89 -16.70
CA TYR A 418 -29.79 -3.18 -16.69
C TYR A 418 -28.98 -2.13 -15.91
N VAL A 419 -29.25 -0.85 -16.14
CA VAL A 419 -28.51 0.25 -15.48
C VAL A 419 -28.68 0.20 -13.96
N ILE A 420 -29.90 -0.03 -13.47
CA ILE A 420 -30.22 -0.06 -12.04
C ILE A 420 -29.59 -1.28 -11.35
N ASN A 421 -29.56 -2.44 -12.00
CA ASN A 421 -28.92 -3.65 -11.45
C ASN A 421 -27.40 -3.52 -11.31
N ASN A 422 -26.74 -2.77 -12.21
CA ASN A 422 -25.28 -2.63 -12.24
C ASN A 422 -24.73 -1.47 -11.40
N TRP A 423 -25.59 -0.62 -10.82
CA TRP A 423 -25.19 0.54 -10.01
C TRP A 423 -25.37 0.37 -8.49
N TRP A 424 -26.06 -0.69 -8.04
CA TRP A 424 -26.49 -0.86 -6.64
C TRP A 424 -26.41 -2.32 -6.13
N ASN A 425 -25.43 -3.08 -6.65
CA ASN A 425 -25.00 -4.40 -6.17
C ASN A 425 -23.53 -4.32 -5.74
#